data_AF-A0A2E7Z1T6-F1
#
_entry.id   AF-A0A2E7Z1T6-F1
#
_cell.length_a   1.000
_cell.length_b   1.000
_cell.length_c   1.000
_cell.angle_alpha   90.00
_cell.angle_beta   90.00
_cell.angle_gamma   90.00
#
_symmetry.space_group_name_H-M   'P 1'
#
loop_
_entity.id
_entity.type
_entity.pdbx_description
1 polymer ?
#
loop_
_entity_poly.entity_id
_entity_poly.type
_entity_poly.pdbx_seq_one_letter_code
_entity_poly.pdbx_strand_id
1 'polypeptide(L)' 'MSDLENFVNQSGRDKDVKDVRKKIEELGITYIYYQFVSVTGRIVGKGVPADHWES' A
#
# COMPACT_ATOMS: atom_id res chain seq x y z
N MET A 1 -21.56 4.43 8.32
CA MET A 1 -20.26 4.19 7.67
C MET A 1 -19.28 5.20 8.21
N SER A 2 -18.10 4.75 8.60
CA SER A 2 -17.00 5.62 9.04
C SER A 2 -16.27 6.22 7.83
N ASP A 3 -15.56 7.33 8.04
CA ASP A 3 -14.71 7.93 7.00
C ASP A 3 -13.66 6.95 6.49
N LEU A 4 -13.17 6.06 7.36
CA LEU A 4 -12.25 5.00 7.00
C LEU A 4 -12.88 4.02 5.99
N GLU A 5 -14.10 3.56 6.26
CA GLU A 5 -14.81 2.65 5.36
C GLU A 5 -15.06 3.30 4.00
N ASN A 6 -15.42 4.59 3.98
CA ASN A 6 -15.61 5.33 2.72
C ASN A 6 -14.30 5.45 1.95
N PHE A 7 -13.18 5.73 2.62
CA PHE A 7 -11.86 5.83 2.01
C PHE A 7 -11.37 4.49 1.44
N VAL A 8 -11.52 3.41 2.20
CA VAL A 8 -11.11 2.06 1.76
C VAL A 8 -11.96 1.57 0.59
N ASN A 9 -13.24 1.92 0.55
CA ASN A 9 -14.16 1.51 -0.51
C ASN A 9 -14.29 2.52 -1.65
N GLN A 10 -13.32 3.45 -1.80
CA GLN A 10 -13.31 4.39 -2.92
C GLN A 10 -13.33 3.65 -4.26
N SER A 11 -14.18 4.10 -5.18
CA SER A 11 -14.28 3.54 -6.52
C SER A 11 -12.94 3.69 -7.27
N GLY A 12 -12.52 2.60 -7.92
CA GLY A 12 -11.28 2.55 -8.69
C GLY A 12 -10.01 2.17 -7.90
N ARG A 13 -10.08 2.10 -6.56
CA ARG A 13 -8.95 1.69 -5.72
C ARG A 13 -8.44 0.28 -6.08
N ASP A 14 -9.34 -0.62 -6.40
CA ASP A 14 -9.03 -2.00 -6.79
C ASP A 14 -8.14 -2.08 -8.05
N LYS A 15 -8.37 -1.16 -9.00
CA LYS A 15 -7.55 -1.04 -10.21
C LYS A 15 -6.15 -0.55 -9.85
N ASP A 16 -6.05 0.50 -9.04
CA ASP A 16 -4.78 1.08 -8.64
C ASP A 16 -3.92 0.05 -7.87
N VAL A 17 -4.54 -0.73 -6.98
CA VAL A 17 -3.88 -1.83 -6.26
C VAL A 17 -3.28 -2.85 -7.22
N LYS A 18 -4.03 -3.28 -8.26
CA LYS A 18 -3.54 -4.23 -9.27
C LYS A 18 -2.43 -3.64 -10.15
N ASP A 19 -2.48 -2.35 -10.45
CA ASP A 19 -1.44 -1.72 -11.27
C ASP A 19 -0.11 -1.61 -10.49
N VAL A 20 -0.15 -1.41 -9.17
CA VAL A 20 1.05 -1.53 -8.33
C VAL A 20 1.57 -2.97 -8.28
N ARG A 21 0.68 -3.98 -8.21
CA ARG A 21 1.08 -5.39 -8.28
C ARG A 21 1.88 -5.70 -9.55
N LYS A 22 1.38 -5.28 -10.71
CA LYS A 22 2.10 -5.44 -11.98
C LYS A 22 3.49 -4.80 -11.92
N LYS A 23 3.61 -3.63 -11.28
CA LYS A 23 4.90 -2.95 -11.17
C LYS A 23 5.87 -3.67 -10.24
N ILE A 24 5.37 -4.26 -9.16
CA ILE A 24 6.15 -5.13 -8.26
C ILE A 24 6.75 -6.30 -9.05
N GLU A 25 5.94 -6.97 -9.87
CA GLU A 25 6.37 -8.09 -10.70
C GLU A 25 7.38 -7.67 -11.78
N GLU A 26 7.07 -6.60 -12.53
CA GLU A 26 7.92 -6.05 -13.59
C GLU A 26 9.32 -5.68 -13.08
N LEU A 27 9.40 -5.12 -11.87
CA LEU A 27 10.65 -4.69 -11.26
C LEU A 27 11.34 -5.77 -10.41
N GLY A 28 10.71 -6.93 -10.23
CA GLY A 28 11.25 -8.01 -9.38
C GLY A 28 11.35 -7.62 -7.89
N ILE A 29 10.40 -6.82 -7.38
CA ILE A 29 10.39 -6.38 -5.98
C ILE A 29 9.95 -7.54 -5.09
N THR A 30 10.80 -7.91 -4.12
CA THR A 30 10.51 -8.99 -3.17
C THR A 30 10.07 -8.49 -1.79
N TYR A 31 10.27 -7.20 -1.51
CA TYR A 31 10.00 -6.60 -0.20
C TYR A 31 9.53 -5.17 -0.33
N ILE A 32 8.51 -4.81 0.45
CA ILE A 32 7.89 -3.48 0.45
C ILE A 32 8.11 -2.84 1.82
N TYR A 33 8.50 -1.57 1.83
CA TYR A 33 8.57 -0.75 3.04
C TYR A 33 7.42 0.25 3.04
N TYR A 34 6.36 -0.03 3.79
CA TYR A 34 5.28 0.92 4.01
C TYR A 34 5.73 1.98 4.98
N GLN A 35 5.68 3.24 4.57
CA GLN A 35 6.13 4.37 5.39
C GLN A 35 5.07 5.45 5.49
N PHE A 36 5.03 6.11 6.63
CA PHE A 36 4.29 7.35 6.82
C PHE A 36 5.10 8.33 7.68
N VAL A 37 4.75 9.61 7.57
CA VAL A 37 5.35 10.67 8.39
C VAL A 37 4.53 10.80 9.66
N SER A 38 5.15 10.57 10.82
CA SER A 38 4.52 10.77 12.12
C SER A 38 4.20 12.24 12.38
N VAL A 39 3.34 12.52 13.36
CA VAL A 39 3.01 13.90 13.78
C VAL A 39 4.23 14.71 14.24
N THR A 40 5.31 14.01 14.63
CA THR A 40 6.60 14.64 15.02
C THR A 40 7.56 14.85 13.85
N GLY A 41 7.14 14.54 12.61
CA GLY A 41 7.96 14.65 11.40
C GLY A 41 8.90 13.46 11.15
N ARG A 42 8.90 12.44 12.02
CA ARG A 42 9.73 11.23 11.81
C ARG A 42 9.11 10.32 10.76
N ILE A 43 9.93 9.80 9.84
CA ILE A 43 9.54 8.72 8.93
C ILE A 43 9.58 7.40 9.71
N VAL A 44 8.44 6.72 9.77
CA VAL A 44 8.29 5.42 10.42
C VAL A 44 7.63 4.45 9.45
N GLY A 45 7.88 3.15 9.62
CA GLY A 45 7.35 2.17 8.67
C GLY A 45 7.49 0.72 9.08
N LYS A 46 6.97 -0.15 8.20
CA LYS A 46 7.01 -1.61 8.34
C LYS A 46 7.45 -2.23 7.03
N GLY A 47 8.42 -3.14 7.12
CA GLY A 47 8.80 -4.03 6.04
C GLY A 47 7.88 -5.23 5.94
N VAL A 48 7.44 -5.58 4.73
CA VAL A 48 6.55 -6.70 4.45
C VAL A 48 6.97 -7.40 3.16
N PRO A 49 6.93 -8.74 3.08
CA PRO A 49 7.08 -9.46 1.81
C PRO A 49 6.10 -8.96 0.75
N ALA A 50 6.57 -8.84 -0.49
CA ALA A 50 5.76 -8.29 -1.58
C ALA A 50 4.47 -9.09 -1.84
N ASP A 51 4.45 -10.38 -1.53
CA ASP A 51 3.28 -11.25 -1.69
C ASP A 51 2.05 -10.73 -0.94
N HIS A 52 2.22 -10.03 0.17
CA HIS A 52 1.12 -9.49 0.98
C HIS A 52 0.52 -8.17 0.47
N TRP A 53 0.94 -7.63 -0.68
CA TRP A 53 0.43 -6.34 -1.17
C TRP A 53 -1.08 -6.31 -1.47
N GLU A 54 -1.69 -7.43 -1.85
CA GLU A 54 -3.14 -7.50 -2.16
C GLU A 54 -3.97 -8.17 -1.05
N SER A 55 -3.34 -8.51 0.09
CA SER A 55 -3.98 -9.19 1.23
C SER A 55 -4.70 -8.25 2.17
#